data_AF-A0A538A4P7-F1
#
_entry.id   AF-A0A538A4P7-F1
#
_cell.length_a   1.000
_cell.length_b   1.000
_cell.length_c   1.000
_cell.angle_alpha   90.00
_cell.angle_beta   90.00
_cell.angle_gamma   90.00
#
_symmetry.space_group_name_H-M   'P 1'
#
loop_
_entity.id
_entity.type
_entity.pdbx_description
1 polymer ?
#
loop_
_entity_poly.entity_id
_entity_poly.type
_entity_poly.pdbx_seq_one_letter_code
_entity_poly.pdbx_strand_id
1 'polypeptide(L)'
;MRRGTTAIEPGLALLPLRMFLGVTFVYAGVQKLSDPGFLHPGAPTYIGTQLIGFANGSPGGFILTTFAIPHPLVAGLGVAVVEIAIGLLAFFGLMTRWAAIGGLALNLLLFLTASWHTTPYFLGPDIVFVFAWLPFVITGAEGQPALDHVARRGSPAVASRMRLNPAGAEPGPEETAALTRRAFVGAAGAATLAIAGIAALAKGSYSGPTLNASRSSSRSSGSSGSNGHASAGASDTGGSTSQASSVPANAVKIGPSSQLPKGQGAIYRDPSTSQPDIVIRQSDGSLDAFSAVCTHAGCTVGYESSQIVCPCHGGTYDPTTGQVTGGPPPAPLAPKKVTEQGGAIYAIPS
;
A
#
# COMPACT_ATOMS: atom_id res chain seq x y z
N MET A 1 20.93 -28.25 -49.19
CA MET A 1 19.82 -27.57 -48.49
C MET A 1 20.27 -27.23 -47.07
N ARG A 2 20.65 -25.97 -46.80
CA ARG A 2 20.93 -25.50 -45.44
C ARG A 2 19.60 -25.33 -44.72
N ARG A 3 19.33 -26.12 -43.68
CA ARG A 3 18.27 -25.80 -42.70
C ARG A 3 18.69 -24.53 -41.97
N GLY A 4 18.31 -23.38 -42.51
CA GLY A 4 18.35 -22.10 -41.81
C GLY A 4 17.16 -22.01 -40.87
N THR A 5 17.14 -22.85 -39.83
CA THR A 5 16.29 -22.57 -38.67
C THR A 5 17.09 -21.62 -37.80
N THR A 6 16.70 -20.34 -37.78
CA THR A 6 17.07 -19.41 -36.70
C THR A 6 16.45 -19.93 -35.41
N ALA A 7 17.06 -20.97 -34.83
CA ALA A 7 16.65 -21.50 -33.55
C ALA A 7 16.99 -20.43 -32.51
N ILE A 8 15.96 -19.83 -31.91
CA ILE A 8 16.13 -18.98 -30.74
C ILE A 8 16.80 -19.85 -29.67
N GLU A 9 17.97 -19.43 -29.18
CA GLU A 9 18.57 -20.14 -28.05
C GLU A 9 17.56 -20.16 -26.89
N PRO A 10 17.31 -21.32 -26.24
CA PRO A 10 16.29 -21.42 -25.20
C PRO A 10 16.41 -20.35 -24.10
N GLY A 11 17.63 -19.90 -23.79
CA GLY A 11 17.88 -18.81 -22.85
C GLY A 11 17.39 -17.44 -23.35
N LEU A 12 17.57 -17.11 -24.63
CA LEU A 12 17.11 -15.86 -25.23
C LEU A 12 15.58 -15.73 -25.22
N ALA A 13 14.85 -16.84 -25.21
CA ALA A 13 13.39 -16.83 -25.10
C ALA A 13 12.89 -16.23 -23.77
N LEU A 14 13.68 -16.32 -22.70
CA LEU A 14 13.34 -15.76 -21.38
C LEU A 14 13.83 -14.31 -21.19
N LEU A 15 14.64 -13.79 -22.11
CA LEU A 15 15.17 -12.42 -22.02
C LEU A 15 14.07 -11.35 -21.93
N PRO A 16 12.99 -11.39 -22.75
CA PRO A 16 11.91 -10.40 -22.64
C PRO A 16 11.25 -10.41 -21.26
N LEU A 17 11.04 -11.60 -20.69
CA LEU A 17 10.46 -11.73 -19.35
C LEU A 17 11.39 -11.15 -18.29
N ARG A 18 12.70 -11.41 -18.35
CA ARG A 18 13.67 -10.83 -17.40
C ARG A 18 13.69 -9.31 -17.47
N MET A 19 13.69 -8.76 -18.69
CA MET A 19 13.66 -7.32 -18.90
C MET A 19 12.36 -6.70 -18.37
N PHE A 20 11.23 -7.34 -18.64
CA PHE A 20 9.93 -6.91 -18.14
C PHE A 20 9.90 -6.88 -16.60
N LEU A 21 10.33 -7.96 -15.94
CA LEU A 21 10.41 -8.02 -14.48
C LEU A 21 11.34 -6.95 -13.92
N GLY A 22 12.52 -6.80 -14.52
CA GLY A 22 13.52 -5.79 -14.13
C GLY A 22 12.96 -4.37 -14.19
N VAL A 23 12.40 -3.97 -15.34
CA VAL A 23 11.82 -2.63 -15.54
C VAL A 23 10.62 -2.41 -14.62
N THR A 24 9.72 -3.39 -14.52
CA THR A 24 8.50 -3.27 -13.70
C THR A 24 8.84 -3.04 -12.22
N PHE A 25 9.83 -3.76 -11.70
CA PHE A 25 10.27 -3.61 -10.31
C PHE A 25 10.94 -2.26 -10.05
N VAL A 26 11.80 -1.79 -10.97
CA VAL A 26 12.38 -0.44 -10.87
C VAL A 26 11.28 0.61 -10.89
N TYR A 27 10.36 0.50 -11.83
CA TYR A 27 9.22 1.42 -11.94
C TYR A 27 8.39 1.43 -10.65
N ALA A 28 8.03 0.25 -10.12
CA ALA A 28 7.21 0.11 -8.93
C ALA A 28 7.83 0.80 -7.70
N GLY A 29 9.15 0.64 -7.50
CA GLY A 29 9.84 1.29 -6.38
C GLY A 29 10.04 2.79 -6.61
N VAL A 30 10.38 3.22 -7.83
CA VAL A 30 10.50 4.65 -8.17
C VAL A 30 9.16 5.36 -8.02
N GLN A 31 8.06 4.74 -8.45
CA GLN A 31 6.71 5.30 -8.32
C GLN A 31 6.37 5.57 -6.86
N LYS A 32 6.65 4.62 -5.95
CA LYS A 32 6.45 4.79 -4.51
C LYS A 32 7.23 5.98 -3.95
N LEU A 33 8.50 6.13 -4.35
CA LEU A 33 9.35 7.23 -3.86
C LEU A 33 9.05 8.58 -4.52
N SER A 34 8.41 8.58 -5.69
CA SER A 34 8.02 9.80 -6.41
C SER A 34 6.68 10.34 -5.95
N ASP A 35 5.85 9.54 -5.28
CA ASP A 35 4.59 9.98 -4.69
C ASP A 35 4.85 10.81 -3.42
N PRO A 36 4.53 12.12 -3.42
CA PRO A 36 4.76 12.97 -2.27
C PRO A 36 3.94 12.58 -1.04
N GLY A 37 2.85 11.81 -1.17
CA GLY A 37 2.04 11.35 -0.05
C GLY A 37 2.48 10.01 0.54
N PHE A 38 3.25 9.20 -0.19
CA PHE A 38 3.51 7.80 0.18
C PHE A 38 4.14 7.63 1.57
N LEU A 39 5.07 8.50 1.93
CA LEU A 39 5.77 8.48 3.23
C LEU A 39 5.29 9.57 4.21
N HIS A 40 4.16 10.24 3.95
CA HIS A 40 3.68 11.33 4.79
C HIS A 40 2.38 10.97 5.52
N PRO A 41 2.40 10.80 6.85
CA PRO A 41 1.20 10.52 7.62
C PRO A 41 0.10 11.55 7.38
N GLY A 42 -1.11 11.07 7.11
CA GLY A 42 -2.27 11.91 6.83
C GLY A 42 -2.47 12.23 5.34
N ALA A 43 -1.50 11.93 4.48
CA ALA A 43 -1.71 12.00 3.03
C ALA A 43 -2.64 10.87 2.56
N PRO A 44 -3.44 11.08 1.50
CA PRO A 44 -4.37 10.06 0.99
C PRO A 44 -3.70 8.76 0.53
N THR A 45 -2.44 8.86 0.07
CA THR A 45 -1.63 7.74 -0.44
C THR A 45 -0.65 7.19 0.60
N TYR A 46 -0.75 7.62 1.86
CA TYR A 46 0.17 7.21 2.92
C TYR A 46 0.22 5.68 3.11
N ILE A 47 1.42 5.10 3.07
CA ILE A 47 1.65 3.65 3.19
C ILE A 47 1.12 3.08 4.50
N GLY A 48 1.17 3.83 5.61
CA GLY A 48 0.67 3.32 6.90
C GLY A 48 -0.83 3.02 6.87
N THR A 49 -1.63 3.84 6.18
CA THR A 49 -3.06 3.58 6.00
C THR A 49 -3.28 2.36 5.12
N GLN A 50 -2.51 2.24 4.03
CA GLN A 50 -2.59 1.09 3.13
C GLN A 50 -2.25 -0.23 3.86
N LEU A 51 -1.20 -0.24 4.70
CA LEU A 51 -0.79 -1.42 5.47
C LEU A 51 -1.87 -1.88 6.45
N ILE A 52 -2.56 -0.96 7.13
CA ILE A 52 -3.69 -1.31 8.01
C ILE A 52 -4.84 -1.89 7.17
N GLY A 53 -5.13 -1.31 6.02
CA GLY A 53 -6.08 -1.87 5.04
C GLY A 53 -5.72 -3.31 4.65
N PHE A 54 -4.48 -3.53 4.23
CA PHE A 54 -3.99 -4.84 3.81
C PHE A 54 -4.00 -5.88 4.92
N ALA A 55 -3.75 -5.49 6.17
CA ALA A 55 -3.73 -6.43 7.29
C ALA A 55 -5.10 -7.07 7.58
N ASN A 56 -6.19 -6.39 7.25
CA ASN A 56 -7.54 -6.88 7.50
C ASN A 56 -7.93 -7.91 6.43
N GLY A 57 -8.20 -9.16 6.85
CA GLY A 57 -8.75 -10.20 5.95
C GLY A 57 -7.74 -10.87 5.01
N SER A 58 -6.45 -10.56 5.11
CA SER A 58 -5.39 -11.25 4.37
C SER A 58 -4.71 -12.35 5.20
N PRO A 59 -4.30 -13.48 4.60
CA PRO A 59 -3.57 -14.55 5.30
C PRO A 59 -2.26 -14.07 5.95
N GLY A 60 -1.59 -13.12 5.31
CA GLY A 60 -0.34 -12.52 5.78
C GLY A 60 -0.55 -11.33 6.73
N GLY A 61 -1.79 -11.03 7.14
CA GLY A 61 -2.10 -9.84 7.93
C GLY A 61 -1.30 -9.74 9.24
N PHE A 62 -1.00 -10.88 9.88
CA PHE A 62 -0.18 -10.92 11.10
C PHE A 62 1.26 -10.41 10.89
N ILE A 63 1.82 -10.58 9.69
CA ILE A 63 3.16 -10.07 9.34
C ILE A 63 3.11 -8.55 9.31
N LEU A 64 2.05 -7.99 8.72
CA LEU A 64 1.86 -6.55 8.64
C LEU A 64 1.64 -5.95 10.04
N THR A 65 0.76 -6.53 10.86
CA THR A 65 0.49 -6.02 12.21
C THR A 65 1.70 -6.09 13.14
N THR A 66 2.53 -7.12 12.98
CA THR A 66 3.70 -7.32 13.85
C THR A 66 4.90 -6.46 13.43
N PHE A 67 5.18 -6.35 12.12
CA PHE A 67 6.43 -5.76 11.64
C PHE A 67 6.27 -4.47 10.85
N ALA A 68 5.23 -4.36 10.02
CA ALA A 68 5.09 -3.25 9.07
C ALA A 68 4.31 -2.07 9.66
N ILE A 69 3.15 -2.32 10.29
CA ILE A 69 2.27 -1.28 10.86
C ILE A 69 2.94 -0.49 11.99
N PRO A 70 3.77 -1.08 12.88
CA PRO A 70 4.49 -0.30 13.89
C PRO A 70 5.55 0.64 13.29
N HIS A 71 6.05 0.31 12.09
CA HIS A 71 7.12 1.03 11.41
C HIS A 71 6.81 1.28 9.93
N PRO A 72 5.72 2.01 9.61
CA PRO A 72 5.17 2.08 8.25
C PRO A 72 6.12 2.78 7.28
N LEU A 73 6.88 3.78 7.75
CA LEU A 73 7.88 4.48 6.94
C LEU A 73 9.04 3.56 6.55
N VAL A 74 9.54 2.76 7.49
CA VAL A 74 10.63 1.82 7.26
C VAL A 74 10.15 0.69 6.34
N ALA A 75 8.94 0.19 6.54
CA ALA A 75 8.34 -0.82 5.69
C ALA A 75 8.17 -0.30 4.25
N GLY A 76 7.55 0.87 4.07
CA GLY A 76 7.33 1.47 2.75
C GLY A 76 8.62 1.79 2.00
N LEU A 77 9.57 2.45 2.67
CA LEU A 77 10.88 2.77 2.10
C LEU A 77 11.68 1.49 1.80
N GLY A 78 11.64 0.52 2.72
CA GLY A 78 12.33 -0.76 2.56
C GLY A 78 11.84 -1.53 1.35
N VAL A 79 10.51 -1.65 1.17
CA VAL A 79 9.92 -2.29 -0.02
C VAL A 79 10.35 -1.56 -1.29
N ALA A 80 10.24 -0.22 -1.33
CA ALA A 80 10.59 0.55 -2.53
C ALA A 80 12.08 0.38 -2.93
N VAL A 81 13.00 0.41 -1.96
CA VAL A 81 14.43 0.21 -2.20
C VAL A 81 14.73 -1.21 -2.65
N VAL A 82 14.11 -2.21 -2.02
CA VAL A 82 14.27 -3.63 -2.38
C VAL A 82 13.74 -3.89 -3.79
N GLU A 83 12.60 -3.32 -4.17
CA GLU A 83 12.04 -3.41 -5.53
C GLU A 83 13.01 -2.85 -6.56
N ILE A 84 13.54 -1.63 -6.34
CA ILE A 84 14.53 -1.02 -7.25
C ILE A 84 15.78 -1.90 -7.37
N ALA A 85 16.31 -2.39 -6.24
CA ALA A 85 17.50 -3.22 -6.23
C ALA A 85 17.30 -4.53 -7.01
N ILE A 86 16.20 -5.26 -6.73
CA ILE A 86 15.83 -6.49 -7.46
C ILE A 86 15.68 -6.18 -8.95
N GLY A 87 14.98 -5.09 -9.29
CA GLY A 87 14.71 -4.69 -10.66
C GLY A 87 15.99 -4.41 -11.45
N LEU A 88 16.93 -3.63 -10.89
CA LEU A 88 18.22 -3.32 -11.51
C LEU A 88 19.10 -4.58 -11.67
N LEU A 89 19.18 -5.40 -10.63
CA LEU A 89 19.94 -6.66 -10.67
C LEU A 89 19.38 -7.60 -11.74
N ALA A 90 18.06 -7.76 -11.80
CA ALA A 90 17.40 -8.57 -12.82
C ALA A 90 17.60 -8.00 -14.23
N PHE A 91 17.46 -6.68 -14.42
CA PHE A 91 17.60 -6.01 -15.71
C PHE A 91 19.01 -6.19 -16.31
N PHE A 92 20.05 -5.89 -15.53
CA PHE A 92 21.43 -6.03 -15.96
C PHE A 92 21.94 -7.49 -15.93
N GLY A 93 21.18 -8.40 -15.31
CA GLY A 93 21.58 -9.80 -15.17
C GLY A 93 22.80 -9.93 -14.28
N LEU A 94 22.77 -9.23 -13.15
CA LEU A 94 23.78 -9.27 -12.10
C LEU A 94 23.17 -9.97 -10.88
N MET A 95 23.83 -11.01 -10.38
CA MET A 95 23.32 -11.87 -9.31
C MET A 95 21.90 -12.38 -9.59
N THR A 96 21.64 -12.77 -10.84
CA THR A 96 20.27 -12.97 -11.35
C THR A 96 19.44 -13.96 -10.52
N ARG A 97 20.06 -15.03 -10.01
CA ARG A 97 19.37 -16.01 -9.15
C ARG A 97 18.92 -15.40 -7.82
N TRP A 98 19.76 -14.57 -7.21
CA TRP A 98 19.43 -13.89 -5.95
C TRP A 98 18.37 -12.81 -6.15
N ALA A 99 18.47 -12.05 -7.24
CA ALA A 99 17.42 -11.11 -7.62
C ALA A 99 16.08 -11.83 -7.82
N ALA A 100 16.09 -12.99 -8.49
CA ALA A 100 14.89 -13.79 -8.71
C ALA A 100 14.30 -14.38 -7.42
N ILE A 101 15.14 -14.88 -6.50
CA ILE A 101 14.68 -15.34 -5.18
C ILE A 101 14.08 -14.18 -4.40
N GLY A 102 14.72 -13.01 -4.40
CA GLY A 102 14.21 -11.81 -3.74
C GLY A 102 12.88 -11.33 -4.34
N GLY A 103 12.79 -11.27 -5.67
CA GLY A 103 11.57 -10.90 -6.39
C GLY A 103 10.42 -11.85 -6.09
N LEU A 104 10.68 -13.16 -6.15
CA LEU A 104 9.71 -14.20 -5.80
C LEU A 104 9.24 -14.05 -4.35
N ALA A 105 10.16 -13.90 -3.39
CA ALA A 105 9.83 -13.77 -1.98
C ALA A 105 9.01 -12.50 -1.70
N LEU A 106 9.37 -11.38 -2.32
CA LEU A 106 8.63 -10.12 -2.19
C LEU A 106 7.22 -10.27 -2.78
N ASN A 107 7.07 -10.80 -4.01
CA ASN A 107 5.75 -10.99 -4.59
C ASN A 107 4.91 -12.01 -3.82
N LEU A 108 5.52 -13.05 -3.24
CA LEU A 108 4.78 -13.99 -2.39
C LEU A 108 4.29 -13.30 -1.11
N LEU A 109 5.11 -12.45 -0.50
CA LEU A 109 4.70 -11.64 0.65
C LEU A 109 3.54 -10.72 0.26
N LEU A 110 3.67 -9.96 -0.82
CA LEU A 110 2.62 -9.06 -1.33
C LEU A 110 1.34 -9.83 -1.70
N PHE A 111 1.46 -11.02 -2.29
CA PHE A 111 0.32 -11.89 -2.55
C PHE A 111 -0.40 -12.29 -1.27
N LEU A 112 0.34 -12.69 -0.23
CA LEU A 112 -0.24 -13.09 1.05
C LEU A 112 -0.84 -11.93 1.83
N THR A 113 -0.41 -10.69 1.60
CA THR A 113 -0.84 -9.53 2.38
C THR A 113 -1.79 -8.58 1.63
N ALA A 114 -1.52 -8.26 0.37
CA ALA A 114 -2.20 -7.20 -0.38
C ALA A 114 -3.19 -7.73 -1.42
N SER A 115 -2.85 -8.79 -2.16
CA SER A 115 -3.69 -9.31 -3.26
C SER A 115 -5.08 -9.79 -2.84
N TRP A 116 -5.30 -10.09 -1.55
CA TRP A 116 -6.60 -10.53 -1.00
C TRP A 116 -7.67 -9.43 -0.98
N HIS A 117 -7.29 -8.19 -1.26
CA HIS A 117 -8.22 -7.08 -1.47
C HIS A 117 -8.67 -6.94 -2.92
N THR A 118 -8.08 -7.70 -3.85
CA THR A 118 -8.61 -7.88 -5.21
C THR A 118 -9.58 -9.06 -5.21
N THR A 119 -10.76 -8.93 -5.80
CA THR A 119 -11.75 -10.00 -5.82
C THR A 119 -12.05 -10.49 -7.25
N PRO A 120 -11.90 -11.80 -7.52
CA PRO A 120 -11.23 -12.80 -6.68
C PRO A 120 -9.70 -12.58 -6.56
N TYR A 121 -9.10 -13.07 -5.46
CA TYR A 121 -7.70 -12.80 -5.08
C TYR A 121 -6.65 -13.14 -6.17
N PHE A 122 -6.95 -14.11 -7.04
CA PHE A 122 -6.04 -14.53 -8.12
C PHE A 122 -6.00 -13.58 -9.31
N LEU A 123 -6.86 -12.55 -9.34
CA LEU A 123 -6.75 -11.46 -10.31
C LEU A 123 -5.70 -10.42 -9.92
N GLY A 124 -5.21 -10.46 -8.67
CA GLY A 124 -4.07 -9.65 -8.24
C GLY A 124 -2.79 -10.05 -9.02
N PRO A 125 -1.93 -9.08 -9.39
CA PRO A 125 -0.77 -9.36 -10.23
C PRO A 125 0.34 -10.13 -9.49
N ASP A 126 0.37 -10.09 -8.16
CA ASP A 126 1.48 -10.64 -7.35
C ASP A 126 1.69 -12.13 -7.60
N ILE A 127 0.61 -12.92 -7.69
CA ILE A 127 0.72 -14.36 -7.94
C ILE A 127 1.34 -14.67 -9.30
N VAL A 128 1.02 -13.87 -10.33
CA VAL A 128 1.59 -14.01 -11.66
C VAL A 128 3.10 -13.75 -11.60
N PHE A 129 3.52 -12.72 -10.87
CA PHE A 129 4.93 -12.42 -10.68
C PHE A 129 5.68 -13.51 -9.90
N VAL A 130 5.07 -14.13 -8.88
CA VAL A 130 5.66 -15.30 -8.18
C VAL A 130 6.07 -16.38 -9.20
N PHE A 131 5.18 -16.75 -10.12
CA PHE A 131 5.48 -17.76 -11.14
C PHE A 131 6.45 -17.23 -12.21
N ALA A 132 6.38 -15.95 -12.56
CA ALA A 132 7.29 -15.33 -13.54
C ALA A 132 8.76 -15.32 -13.07
N TRP A 133 9.02 -15.33 -11.76
CA TRP A 133 10.37 -15.40 -11.21
C TRP A 133 10.98 -16.82 -11.21
N LEU A 134 10.16 -17.87 -11.18
CA LEU A 134 10.62 -19.27 -11.06
C LEU A 134 11.66 -19.69 -12.13
N PRO A 135 11.50 -19.35 -13.43
CA PRO A 135 12.51 -19.71 -14.42
C PRO A 135 13.90 -19.17 -14.07
N PHE A 136 13.98 -17.95 -13.52
CA PHE A 136 15.24 -17.30 -13.17
C PHE A 136 15.82 -17.77 -11.82
N VAL A 137 14.97 -18.27 -10.91
CA VAL A 137 15.45 -19.00 -9.72
C VAL A 137 16.17 -20.28 -10.14
N ILE A 138 15.60 -21.03 -11.08
CA ILE A 138 16.13 -22.31 -11.55
C ILE A 138 17.37 -22.09 -12.43
N THR A 139 17.24 -21.27 -13.47
CA THR A 139 18.25 -21.16 -14.54
C THR A 139 19.19 -19.96 -14.38
N GLY A 140 18.83 -18.94 -13.59
CA GLY A 140 19.54 -17.66 -13.60
C GLY A 140 19.41 -16.95 -14.95
N ALA A 141 20.50 -16.35 -15.43
CA ALA A 141 20.56 -15.71 -16.75
C ALA A 141 21.28 -16.58 -17.81
N GLU A 142 21.24 -17.89 -17.68
CA GLU A 142 21.89 -18.79 -18.62
C GLU A 142 21.35 -18.59 -20.05
N GLY A 143 22.25 -18.52 -21.04
CA GLY A 143 21.89 -18.23 -22.43
C GLY A 143 21.32 -16.83 -22.69
N GLN A 144 21.50 -15.88 -21.76
CA GLN A 144 21.02 -14.50 -21.89
C GLN A 144 22.18 -13.48 -21.77
N PRO A 145 22.07 -12.28 -22.38
CA PRO A 145 22.99 -11.18 -22.13
C PRO A 145 22.92 -10.74 -20.65
N ALA A 146 23.96 -11.03 -19.88
CA ALA A 146 23.98 -10.76 -18.44
C ALA A 146 25.39 -10.43 -17.96
N LEU A 147 25.50 -9.45 -17.06
CA LEU A 147 26.77 -9.05 -16.47
C LEU A 147 27.42 -10.18 -15.66
N ASP A 148 26.61 -11.12 -15.13
CA ASP A 148 27.08 -12.35 -14.48
C ASP A 148 28.08 -13.14 -15.35
N HIS A 149 27.94 -13.10 -16.68
CA HIS A 149 28.82 -13.81 -17.61
C HIS A 149 30.09 -13.03 -17.94
N VAL A 150 29.98 -11.69 -18.01
CA VAL A 150 31.11 -10.79 -18.25
C VAL A 150 32.08 -10.83 -17.06
N ALA A 151 31.54 -10.82 -15.83
CA ALA A 151 32.34 -10.93 -14.61
C ALA A 151 33.08 -12.28 -14.50
N ARG A 152 32.48 -13.37 -15.01
CA ARG A 152 33.11 -14.71 -15.03
C ARG A 152 34.18 -14.87 -16.10
N ARG A 153 34.08 -14.15 -17.23
CA ARG A 153 35.14 -14.12 -18.26
C ARG A 153 36.43 -13.43 -17.79
N GLY A 154 36.35 -12.57 -16.77
CA GLY A 154 37.49 -11.86 -16.18
C GLY A 154 38.32 -12.66 -15.16
N SER A 155 37.88 -13.87 -14.78
CA SER A 155 38.63 -14.76 -13.89
C SER A 155 39.38 -15.82 -14.70
N PRO A 156 40.68 -15.63 -15.01
CA PRO A 156 41.45 -16.71 -15.60
C PRO A 156 41.65 -17.82 -14.56
N ALA A 157 41.48 -19.07 -15.00
CA ALA A 157 41.85 -20.31 -14.31
C ALA A 157 40.94 -20.84 -13.19
N VAL A 158 39.73 -21.32 -13.54
CA VAL A 158 39.20 -22.62 -13.04
C VAL A 158 38.41 -23.32 -14.15
N ALA A 159 38.88 -23.24 -15.40
CA ALA A 159 38.28 -23.93 -16.55
C ALA A 159 39.20 -25.07 -17.01
N SER A 160 39.59 -25.94 -16.07
CA SER A 160 40.22 -27.22 -16.39
C SER A 160 40.10 -28.16 -15.20
N ARG A 161 38.88 -28.67 -14.96
CA ARG A 161 38.59 -29.97 -14.34
C ARG A 161 37.06 -30.14 -14.20
N MET A 162 36.38 -30.20 -15.33
CA MET A 162 35.15 -30.98 -15.39
C MET A 162 35.07 -31.62 -16.78
N ARG A 163 36.06 -32.48 -17.05
CA ARG A 163 35.75 -33.62 -17.91
C ARG A 163 34.79 -34.48 -17.11
N LEU A 164 33.65 -34.78 -17.73
CA LEU A 164 32.64 -35.70 -17.23
C LEU A 164 33.33 -36.96 -16.70
N ASN A 165 33.28 -37.18 -15.39
CA ASN A 165 33.52 -38.50 -14.83
C ASN A 165 32.18 -39.24 -14.93
N PRO A 166 32.08 -40.36 -15.65
CA PRO A 166 30.85 -41.13 -15.66
C PRO A 166 30.71 -41.87 -14.33
N ALA A 167 29.53 -41.71 -13.72
CA ALA A 167 28.95 -42.53 -12.65
C ALA A 167 29.69 -42.62 -11.29
N GLY A 168 29.01 -42.13 -10.24
CA GLY A 168 29.01 -42.82 -8.93
C GLY A 168 29.89 -42.28 -7.81
N ALA A 169 29.96 -40.96 -7.55
CA ALA A 169 30.54 -40.45 -6.31
C ALA A 169 29.67 -39.35 -5.69
N GLU A 170 29.17 -39.60 -4.47
CA GLU A 170 28.52 -38.60 -3.62
C GLU A 170 29.53 -37.48 -3.27
N PRO A 171 29.15 -36.20 -3.31
CA PRO A 171 30.05 -35.09 -3.00
C PRO A 171 30.43 -35.08 -1.51
N GLY A 172 31.72 -34.91 -1.22
CA GLY A 172 32.25 -34.89 0.14
C GLY A 172 31.83 -33.66 0.96
N PRO A 173 31.86 -33.75 2.30
CA PRO A 173 31.36 -32.70 3.21
C PRO A 173 32.09 -31.35 3.15
N GLU A 174 33.30 -31.29 2.58
CA GLU A 174 34.04 -30.02 2.42
C GLU A 174 33.56 -29.19 1.20
N GLU A 175 33.09 -29.85 0.14
CA GLU A 175 32.65 -29.17 -1.09
C GLU A 175 31.29 -28.48 -0.88
N THR A 176 30.40 -29.14 -0.12
CA THR A 176 29.12 -28.57 0.32
C THR A 176 29.33 -27.37 1.23
N ALA A 177 30.24 -27.45 2.21
CA ALA A 177 30.55 -26.35 3.11
C ALA A 177 31.10 -25.11 2.39
N ALA A 178 31.94 -25.28 1.36
CA ALA A 178 32.48 -24.17 0.57
C ALA A 178 31.42 -23.47 -0.30
N LEU A 179 30.49 -24.23 -0.88
CA LEU A 179 29.33 -23.73 -1.62
C LEU A 179 28.38 -22.96 -0.69
N THR A 180 28.10 -23.48 0.50
CA THR A 180 27.25 -22.82 1.50
C THR A 180 27.89 -21.53 2.02
N ARG A 181 29.22 -21.51 2.20
CA ARG A 181 29.96 -20.32 2.67
C ARG A 181 29.97 -19.19 1.63
N ARG A 182 30.12 -19.52 0.34
CA ARG A 182 30.03 -18.54 -0.77
C ARG A 182 28.61 -18.02 -0.98
N ALA A 183 27.59 -18.88 -0.80
CA ALA A 183 26.20 -18.47 -0.80
C ALA A 183 25.86 -17.52 0.36
N PHE A 184 26.40 -17.80 1.56
CA PHE A 184 26.18 -16.99 2.76
C PHE A 184 26.84 -15.60 2.67
N VAL A 185 28.07 -15.51 2.16
CA VAL A 185 28.77 -14.23 1.99
C VAL A 185 28.11 -13.34 0.91
N GLY A 186 27.56 -13.95 -0.15
CA GLY A 186 26.77 -13.24 -1.17
C GLY A 186 25.45 -12.68 -0.64
N ALA A 187 24.75 -13.44 0.21
CA ALA A 187 23.51 -12.99 0.86
C ALA A 187 23.76 -11.90 1.93
N ALA A 188 24.84 -12.04 2.71
CA ALA A 188 25.21 -11.07 3.74
C ALA A 188 25.67 -9.72 3.15
N GLY A 189 26.37 -9.72 2.01
CA GLY A 189 26.83 -8.50 1.32
C GLY A 189 25.69 -7.64 0.75
N ALA A 190 24.65 -8.27 0.20
CA ALA A 190 23.46 -7.56 -0.28
C ALA A 190 22.63 -6.96 0.88
N ALA A 191 22.53 -7.70 2.00
CA ALA A 191 21.83 -7.22 3.19
C ALA A 191 22.57 -6.08 3.92
N THR A 192 23.91 -6.07 3.93
CA THR A 192 24.69 -5.00 4.58
C THR A 192 24.66 -3.67 3.83
N LEU A 193 24.59 -3.68 2.49
CA LEU A 193 24.39 -2.45 1.71
C LEU A 193 22.99 -1.85 1.93
N ALA A 194 21.97 -2.69 2.12
CA ALA A 194 20.62 -2.24 2.48
C ALA A 194 20.58 -1.63 3.89
N ILE A 195 21.27 -2.22 4.88
CA ILE A 195 21.31 -1.71 6.26
C ILE A 195 22.17 -0.43 6.39
N ALA A 196 23.27 -0.32 5.64
CA ALA A 196 24.10 0.89 5.64
C ALA A 196 23.38 2.10 5.01
N GLY A 197 22.53 1.88 4.00
CA GLY A 197 21.66 2.91 3.44
C GLY A 197 20.62 3.44 4.44
N ILE A 198 20.08 2.55 5.29
CA ILE A 198 19.12 2.89 6.36
C ILE A 198 19.77 3.78 7.44
N ALA A 199 21.03 3.53 7.81
CA ALA A 199 21.74 4.33 8.80
C ALA A 199 22.23 5.69 8.27
N ALA A 200 22.51 5.81 6.97
CA ALA A 200 22.97 7.05 6.34
C ALA A 200 21.82 8.07 6.13
N LEU A 201 20.59 7.60 5.90
CA LEU A 201 19.42 8.47 5.70
C LEU A 201 18.77 8.93 7.01
N ALA A 202 19.03 8.26 8.14
CA ALA A 202 18.52 8.65 9.45
C ALA A 202 19.20 9.89 10.07
N LYS A 203 20.28 10.42 9.45
CA LYS A 203 21.00 11.62 9.93
C LYS A 203 20.79 12.87 9.08
N GLY A 204 19.89 12.85 8.09
CA GLY A 204 19.55 14.02 7.30
C GLY A 204 18.46 14.86 7.97
N SER A 205 18.84 15.87 8.76
CA SER A 205 17.92 16.93 9.21
C SER A 205 17.39 17.70 8.01
N TYR A 206 16.18 17.34 7.55
CA TYR A 206 15.46 18.11 6.56
C TYR A 206 14.65 19.20 7.26
N SER A 207 15.21 20.41 7.32
CA SER A 207 14.50 21.63 7.71
C SER A 207 13.76 22.17 6.49
N GLY A 208 12.49 21.79 6.34
CA GLY A 208 11.56 22.40 5.38
C GLY A 208 10.95 23.71 5.94
N PRO A 209 10.56 24.65 5.06
CA PRO A 209 10.23 26.02 5.45
C PRO A 209 8.90 26.10 6.21
N THR A 210 8.93 26.74 7.38
CA THR A 210 7.73 27.10 8.15
C THR A 210 6.98 28.23 7.44
N LEU A 211 5.86 27.91 6.78
CA LEU A 211 4.92 28.93 6.33
C LEU A 211 4.03 29.34 7.52
N ASN A 212 4.28 30.56 7.96
CA ASN A 212 3.61 31.27 9.04
C ASN A 212 2.19 31.66 8.58
N ALA A 213 1.18 30.87 8.94
CA ALA A 213 -0.22 31.25 8.74
C ALA A 213 -0.65 32.16 9.91
N SER A 214 -0.61 33.45 9.64
CA SER A 214 -1.06 34.55 10.49
C SER A 214 -2.45 34.29 11.06
N ARG A 215 -2.54 34.35 12.40
CA ARG A 215 -3.79 34.48 13.16
C ARG A 215 -4.55 35.72 12.71
N SER A 216 -5.76 35.57 12.17
CA SER A 216 -6.75 36.63 12.13
C SER A 216 -7.79 36.39 13.22
N SER A 217 -7.53 37.02 14.37
CA SER A 217 -8.50 37.27 15.43
C SER A 217 -9.56 38.27 14.97
N SER A 218 -10.80 37.84 14.77
CA SER A 218 -11.95 38.76 14.71
C SER A 218 -12.67 38.74 16.05
N ARG A 219 -12.59 39.90 16.70
CA ARG A 219 -13.16 40.25 18.00
C ARG A 219 -14.68 40.12 18.02
N SER A 220 -15.18 39.58 19.12
CA SER A 220 -16.55 39.75 19.60
C SER A 220 -16.74 41.21 20.04
N SER A 221 -17.68 41.90 19.41
CA SER A 221 -18.27 43.15 19.92
C SER A 221 -19.66 42.82 20.44
N GLY A 222 -19.82 42.94 21.76
CA GLY A 222 -21.10 42.81 22.44
C GLY A 222 -22.02 44.00 22.17
N SER A 223 -23.33 43.73 22.27
CA SER A 223 -24.34 44.75 22.49
C SER A 223 -25.29 44.27 23.58
N SER A 224 -25.25 44.98 24.70
CA SER A 224 -26.18 44.91 25.82
C SER A 224 -27.51 45.60 25.49
N GLY A 225 -28.60 45.11 26.06
CA GLY A 225 -29.94 45.74 26.13
C GLY A 225 -30.95 44.72 26.68
N SER A 226 -31.15 44.61 27.99
CA SER A 226 -32.05 45.39 28.88
C SER A 226 -33.46 44.78 29.02
N ASN A 227 -33.68 44.17 30.19
CA ASN A 227 -34.86 44.08 31.07
C ASN A 227 -36.30 43.92 30.52
N GLY A 228 -36.98 42.88 31.02
CA GLY A 228 -38.44 42.81 31.14
C GLY A 228 -38.89 41.63 32.01
N HIS A 229 -39.44 41.91 33.20
CA HIS A 229 -40.16 40.97 34.08
C HIS A 229 -41.56 40.66 33.55
N ALA A 230 -42.05 39.42 33.69
CA ALA A 230 -43.24 39.04 34.48
C ALA A 230 -43.93 37.72 34.02
N SER A 231 -44.10 36.82 35.00
CA SER A 231 -45.16 35.84 35.31
C SER A 231 -46.10 35.21 34.24
N ALA A 232 -46.12 33.87 34.33
CA ALA A 232 -47.27 32.97 34.55
C ALA A 232 -48.44 32.88 33.55
N GLY A 233 -48.71 31.65 33.08
CA GLY A 233 -49.94 31.24 32.42
C GLY A 233 -49.92 29.76 32.06
N ALA A 234 -50.99 29.04 32.38
CA ALA A 234 -51.07 27.59 32.53
C ALA A 234 -51.20 26.78 31.22
N SER A 235 -50.81 25.51 31.34
CA SER A 235 -51.39 24.28 30.79
C SER A 235 -52.10 24.31 29.41
N ASP A 236 -51.59 23.51 28.47
CA ASP A 236 -52.45 22.54 27.77
C ASP A 236 -51.66 21.30 27.30
N THR A 237 -52.35 20.18 27.42
CA THR A 237 -52.03 18.80 27.07
C THR A 237 -52.02 18.54 25.56
N GLY A 238 -51.12 17.69 25.07
CA GLY A 238 -51.20 17.16 23.71
C GLY A 238 -49.92 16.49 23.26
N GLY A 239 -49.97 15.18 23.05
CA GLY A 239 -48.80 14.34 22.89
C GLY A 239 -48.07 14.46 21.55
N SER A 240 -46.75 14.40 21.63
CA SER A 240 -45.94 13.50 20.82
C SER A 240 -44.62 13.35 21.57
N THR A 241 -44.47 12.22 22.25
CA THR A 241 -43.16 11.71 22.63
C THR A 241 -42.40 11.41 21.34
N SER A 242 -41.82 12.44 20.74
CA SER A 242 -40.66 12.28 19.89
C SER A 242 -39.66 11.51 20.74
N GLN A 243 -39.47 10.23 20.43
CA GLN A 243 -38.34 9.49 20.96
C GLN A 243 -37.10 10.27 20.56
N ALA A 244 -36.54 11.03 21.49
CA ALA A 244 -35.18 11.51 21.37
C ALA A 244 -34.35 10.23 21.27
N SER A 245 -33.94 9.87 20.05
CA SER A 245 -33.04 8.75 19.82
C SER A 245 -31.73 9.08 20.52
N SER A 246 -31.62 8.71 21.80
CA SER A 246 -30.42 8.93 22.58
C SER A 246 -29.22 8.44 21.79
N VAL A 247 -28.19 9.28 21.64
CA VAL A 247 -26.90 8.89 21.05
C VAL A 247 -26.47 7.56 21.69
N PRO A 248 -26.18 6.51 20.91
CA PRO A 248 -25.69 5.25 21.47
C PRO A 248 -24.46 5.50 22.34
N ALA A 249 -24.33 4.78 23.46
CA ALA A 249 -23.24 5.00 24.43
C ALA A 249 -21.83 4.79 23.83
N ASN A 250 -21.72 3.99 22.78
CA ASN A 250 -20.47 3.75 22.04
C ASN A 250 -20.25 4.72 20.86
N ALA A 251 -21.16 5.67 20.61
CA ALA A 251 -21.03 6.56 19.48
C ALA A 251 -19.97 7.65 19.74
N VAL A 252 -19.23 8.00 18.69
CA VAL A 252 -18.11 8.93 18.75
C VAL A 252 -18.47 10.18 17.99
N LYS A 253 -18.37 11.34 18.65
CA LYS A 253 -18.63 12.63 18.02
C LYS A 253 -17.54 12.93 16.99
N ILE A 254 -17.92 13.02 15.71
CA ILE A 254 -16.97 13.29 14.62
C ILE A 254 -16.93 14.78 14.24
N GLY A 255 -17.99 15.54 14.54
CA GLY A 255 -18.01 16.97 14.27
C GLY A 255 -19.38 17.61 14.51
N PRO A 256 -19.46 18.95 14.53
CA PRO A 256 -20.73 19.65 14.48
C PRO A 256 -21.37 19.47 13.10
N SER A 257 -22.69 19.31 13.08
CA SER A 257 -23.46 19.15 11.83
C SER A 257 -23.27 20.32 10.85
N SER A 258 -23.08 21.53 11.38
CA SER A 258 -22.84 22.74 10.59
C SER A 258 -21.55 22.72 9.77
N GLN A 259 -20.57 21.86 10.09
CA GLN A 259 -19.33 21.73 9.33
C GLN A 259 -19.44 20.79 8.13
N LEU A 260 -20.57 20.08 7.98
CA LEU A 260 -20.86 19.25 6.81
C LEU A 260 -22.13 19.76 6.12
N PRO A 261 -22.05 20.81 5.28
CA PRO A 261 -23.19 21.31 4.52
C PRO A 261 -23.79 20.26 3.59
N LYS A 262 -25.01 20.51 3.10
CA LYS A 262 -25.65 19.66 2.09
C LYS A 262 -24.82 19.59 0.81
N GLY A 263 -24.72 18.41 0.23
CA GLY A 263 -23.91 18.13 -0.96
C GLY A 263 -22.40 18.10 -0.70
N GLN A 264 -21.96 17.86 0.54
CA GLN A 264 -20.53 17.80 0.91
C GLN A 264 -20.20 16.47 1.58
N GLY A 265 -18.91 16.13 1.57
CA GLY A 265 -18.35 14.95 2.24
C GLY A 265 -17.18 15.30 3.15
N ALA A 266 -16.98 14.52 4.21
CA ALA A 266 -15.86 14.67 5.13
C ALA A 266 -15.29 13.31 5.55
N ILE A 267 -13.97 13.28 5.73
CA ILE A 267 -13.24 12.11 6.24
C ILE A 267 -13.13 12.19 7.76
N TYR A 268 -13.35 11.07 8.43
CA TYR A 268 -13.08 10.90 9.85
C TYR A 268 -12.34 9.59 10.08
N ARG A 269 -11.82 9.39 11.30
CA ARG A 269 -11.21 8.11 11.70
C ARG A 269 -12.13 7.37 12.65
N ASP A 270 -12.35 6.10 12.35
CA ASP A 270 -13.03 5.16 13.24
C ASP A 270 -12.10 4.84 14.44
N PRO A 271 -12.47 5.17 15.68
CA PRO A 271 -11.61 4.93 16.84
C PRO A 271 -11.49 3.46 17.24
N SER A 272 -12.39 2.56 16.78
CA SER A 272 -12.26 1.13 17.10
C SER A 272 -11.24 0.44 16.18
N THR A 273 -11.17 0.86 14.91
CA THR A 273 -10.31 0.24 13.88
C THR A 273 -9.12 1.10 13.47
N SER A 274 -9.09 2.38 13.85
CA SER A 274 -8.17 3.41 13.35
C SER A 274 -8.21 3.64 11.83
N GLN A 275 -9.20 3.09 11.12
CA GLN A 275 -9.37 3.23 9.68
C GLN A 275 -10.10 4.52 9.31
N PRO A 276 -9.83 5.12 8.13
CA PRO A 276 -10.58 6.27 7.67
C PRO A 276 -11.95 5.86 7.13
N ASP A 277 -12.97 6.64 7.47
CA ASP A 277 -14.34 6.55 6.99
C ASP A 277 -14.74 7.90 6.36
N ILE A 278 -15.70 7.89 5.44
CA ILE A 278 -16.24 9.08 4.77
C ILE A 278 -17.72 9.23 5.13
N VAL A 279 -18.15 10.44 5.49
CA VAL A 279 -19.56 10.81 5.67
C VAL A 279 -19.94 11.83 4.61
N ILE A 280 -21.07 11.61 3.95
CA ILE A 280 -21.59 12.48 2.92
C ILE A 280 -22.97 12.96 3.35
N ARG A 281 -23.18 14.27 3.30
CA ARG A 281 -24.52 14.84 3.44
C ARG A 281 -25.12 15.05 2.07
N GLN A 282 -26.19 14.33 1.77
CA GLN A 282 -26.91 14.47 0.51
C GLN A 282 -27.62 15.82 0.43
N SER A 283 -28.13 16.16 -0.76
CA SER A 283 -28.86 17.40 -1.01
C SER A 283 -30.18 17.49 -0.22
N ASP A 284 -30.84 16.36 0.03
CA ASP A 284 -32.03 16.29 0.88
C ASP A 284 -31.69 16.48 2.38
N GLY A 285 -30.42 16.30 2.77
CA GLY A 285 -29.91 16.45 4.13
C GLY A 285 -29.66 15.12 4.85
N SER A 286 -30.02 13.99 4.24
CA SER A 286 -29.68 12.66 4.74
C SER A 286 -28.16 12.45 4.78
N LEU A 287 -27.71 11.52 5.63
CA LEU A 287 -26.31 11.18 5.80
C LEU A 287 -26.07 9.75 5.34
N ASP A 288 -25.13 9.59 4.42
CA ASP A 288 -24.56 8.29 4.06
C ASP A 288 -23.12 8.23 4.56
N ALA A 289 -22.67 7.03 4.94
CA ALA A 289 -21.31 6.84 5.39
C ALA A 289 -20.74 5.50 4.94
N PHE A 290 -19.45 5.50 4.61
CA PHE A 290 -18.72 4.33 4.11
C PHE A 290 -17.29 4.30 4.65
N SER A 291 -16.63 3.15 4.56
CA SER A 291 -15.17 3.08 4.64
C SER A 291 -14.57 4.02 3.59
N ALA A 292 -13.59 4.84 3.99
CA ALA A 292 -12.86 5.66 3.05
C ALA A 292 -11.65 4.92 2.45
N VAL A 293 -11.46 3.64 2.78
CA VAL A 293 -10.39 2.82 2.21
C VAL A 293 -10.85 2.29 0.85
N CYS A 294 -10.21 2.76 -0.22
CA CYS A 294 -10.47 2.29 -1.58
C CYS A 294 -10.22 0.78 -1.69
N THR A 295 -11.21 0.05 -2.19
CA THR A 295 -11.16 -1.41 -2.40
C THR A 295 -10.20 -1.87 -3.50
N HIS A 296 -9.56 -0.95 -4.24
CA HIS A 296 -8.52 -1.31 -5.21
C HIS A 296 -7.17 -1.57 -4.52
N ALA A 297 -6.60 -0.53 -3.89
CA ALA A 297 -5.24 -0.56 -3.37
C ALA A 297 -5.09 0.11 -1.98
N GLY A 298 -6.21 0.36 -1.28
CA GLY A 298 -6.19 0.85 0.10
C GLY A 298 -5.95 2.36 0.26
N CYS A 299 -5.90 3.14 -0.82
CA CYS A 299 -5.81 4.60 -0.74
C CYS A 299 -7.05 5.20 -0.08
N THR A 300 -6.89 6.33 0.62
CA THR A 300 -8.04 7.05 1.18
C THR A 300 -8.77 7.80 0.07
N VAL A 301 -10.06 7.53 -0.12
CA VAL A 301 -10.92 8.23 -1.09
C VAL A 301 -11.32 9.62 -0.58
N GLY A 302 -11.66 10.52 -1.50
CA GLY A 302 -12.25 11.84 -1.22
C GLY A 302 -13.66 11.98 -1.78
N TYR A 303 -14.34 13.09 -1.47
CA TYR A 303 -15.63 13.44 -2.06
C TYR A 303 -15.48 14.68 -2.95
N GLU A 304 -15.68 14.52 -4.25
CA GLU A 304 -15.45 15.55 -5.25
C GLU A 304 -16.51 15.44 -6.34
N SER A 305 -17.02 16.58 -6.81
CA SER A 305 -18.01 16.63 -7.91
C SER A 305 -19.21 15.68 -7.71
N SER A 306 -19.70 15.59 -6.48
CA SER A 306 -20.80 14.69 -6.08
C SER A 306 -20.52 13.19 -6.28
N GLN A 307 -19.26 12.78 -6.27
CA GLN A 307 -18.83 11.39 -6.30
C GLN A 307 -17.79 11.12 -5.22
N ILE A 308 -17.65 9.85 -4.81
CA ILE A 308 -16.51 9.41 -4.03
C ILE A 308 -15.40 9.01 -5.00
N VAL A 309 -14.22 9.63 -4.91
CA VAL A 309 -13.13 9.45 -5.88
C VAL A 309 -11.85 9.01 -5.17
N CYS A 310 -11.20 7.98 -5.70
CA CYS A 310 -9.91 7.51 -5.27
C CYS A 310 -8.79 8.25 -6.03
N PRO A 311 -7.88 8.97 -5.33
CA PRO A 311 -6.84 9.77 -5.97
C PRO A 311 -5.73 8.94 -6.62
N CYS A 312 -5.63 7.64 -6.32
CA CYS A 312 -4.53 6.80 -6.80
C CYS A 312 -4.68 6.39 -8.27
N HIS A 313 -5.87 5.92 -8.67
CA HIS A 313 -6.11 5.38 -10.01
C HIS A 313 -7.46 5.83 -10.60
N GLY A 314 -8.10 6.85 -10.00
CA GLY A 314 -9.37 7.39 -10.48
C GLY A 314 -10.58 6.46 -10.27
N GLY A 315 -10.51 5.52 -9.32
CA GLY A 315 -11.68 4.72 -8.93
C GLY A 315 -12.80 5.61 -8.41
N THR A 316 -14.03 5.42 -8.86
CA THR A 316 -15.19 6.20 -8.43
C THR A 316 -16.25 5.30 -7.81
N TYR A 317 -16.93 5.83 -6.79
CA TYR A 317 -18.04 5.18 -6.12
C TYR A 317 -19.25 6.09 -6.02
N ASP A 318 -20.42 5.48 -6.05
CA ASP A 318 -21.69 6.12 -5.83
C ASP A 318 -21.79 6.61 -4.37
N PRO A 319 -22.10 7.89 -4.13
CA PRO A 319 -22.08 8.47 -2.79
C PRO A 319 -23.29 8.10 -1.93
N THR A 320 -24.31 7.45 -2.48
CA THR A 320 -25.52 7.02 -1.76
C THR A 320 -25.49 5.53 -1.41
N THR A 321 -24.79 4.73 -2.21
CA THR A 321 -24.78 3.27 -2.07
C THR A 321 -23.39 2.69 -1.82
N GLY A 322 -22.32 3.45 -2.06
CA GLY A 322 -20.94 2.99 -2.00
C GLY A 322 -20.54 2.07 -3.17
N GLN A 323 -21.42 1.89 -4.16
CA GLN A 323 -21.19 1.01 -5.31
C GLN A 323 -20.12 1.56 -6.25
N VAL A 324 -19.33 0.68 -6.88
CA VAL A 324 -18.35 1.10 -7.88
C VAL A 324 -19.07 1.66 -9.10
N THR A 325 -18.75 2.90 -9.48
CA THR A 325 -19.30 3.57 -10.66
C THR A 325 -18.25 3.76 -11.76
N GLY A 326 -16.97 3.56 -11.45
CA GLY A 326 -15.88 3.76 -12.40
C GLY A 326 -14.52 3.39 -11.83
N GLY A 327 -13.57 3.25 -12.73
CA GLY A 327 -12.19 2.85 -12.43
C GLY A 327 -12.00 1.37 -12.06
N PRO A 328 -10.79 0.99 -11.61
CA PRO A 328 -10.43 -0.40 -11.34
C PRO A 328 -10.98 -1.09 -10.08
N PRO A 329 -11.52 -0.41 -9.03
CA PRO A 329 -11.89 -1.13 -7.81
C PRO A 329 -12.88 -2.28 -8.05
N PRO A 330 -12.65 -3.47 -7.46
CA PRO A 330 -13.45 -4.66 -7.76
C PRO A 330 -14.73 -4.79 -6.94
N ALA A 331 -14.91 -3.97 -5.90
CA ALA A 331 -15.96 -4.13 -4.90
C ALA A 331 -16.43 -2.79 -4.32
N PRO A 332 -17.69 -2.69 -3.83
CA PRO A 332 -18.22 -1.49 -3.18
C PRO A 332 -17.49 -1.15 -1.88
N LEU A 333 -17.57 0.12 -1.46
CA LEU A 333 -17.12 0.53 -0.13
C LEU A 333 -18.03 -0.05 0.95
N ALA A 334 -17.43 -0.50 2.06
CA ALA A 334 -18.19 -1.03 3.18
C ALA A 334 -19.05 0.08 3.83
N PRO A 335 -20.36 -0.13 4.05
CA PRO A 335 -21.22 0.88 4.68
C PRO A 335 -20.87 1.07 6.15
N LYS A 336 -21.02 2.30 6.63
CA LYS A 336 -20.79 2.72 8.02
C LYS A 336 -22.04 3.38 8.58
N LYS A 337 -22.16 3.38 9.91
CA LYS A 337 -23.33 3.92 10.61
C LYS A 337 -23.00 5.26 11.23
N VAL A 338 -23.83 6.26 10.94
CA VAL A 338 -23.77 7.59 11.55
C VAL A 338 -25.14 8.03 12.03
N THR A 339 -25.18 8.93 13.00
CA THR A 339 -26.40 9.58 13.47
C THR A 339 -26.16 11.06 13.73
N GLU A 340 -27.19 11.88 13.53
CA GLU A 340 -27.15 13.31 13.81
C GLU A 340 -28.13 13.65 14.92
N GLN A 341 -27.65 14.34 15.96
CA GLN A 341 -28.35 14.44 17.23
C GLN A 341 -27.77 15.64 18.00
N GLY A 342 -28.62 16.59 18.43
CA GLY A 342 -28.16 17.79 19.16
C GLY A 342 -27.18 18.69 18.38
N GLY A 343 -27.30 18.77 17.05
CA GLY A 343 -26.43 19.60 16.20
C GLY A 343 -25.02 19.04 15.97
N ALA A 344 -24.79 17.77 16.30
CA ALA A 344 -23.55 17.06 16.06
C ALA A 344 -23.79 15.75 15.30
N ILE A 345 -22.80 15.34 14.53
CA ILE A 345 -22.76 14.04 13.86
C ILE A 345 -21.92 13.09 14.72
N TYR A 346 -22.42 11.88 14.89
CA TYR A 346 -21.79 10.81 15.63
C TYR A 346 -21.61 9.61 14.71
N ALA A 347 -20.41 9.04 14.71
CA ALA A 347 -20.16 7.72 14.13
C ALA A 347 -20.51 6.64 15.15
N ILE A 348 -21.09 5.53 14.69
CA ILE A 348 -21.38 4.37 15.50
C ILE A 348 -20.35 3.30 15.11
N PRO A 349 -19.36 3.00 15.98
CA PRO A 349 -18.38 1.96 15.72
C PRO A 349 -19.05 0.63 15.39
N SER A 350 -18.48 -0.06 14.40
CA SER A 350 -18.96 -1.37 13.94
C SER A 350 -18.54 -2.49 14.87
#